data_AF-A0A3M0WP79-F1
#
_entry.id   AF-A0A3M0WP79-F1
#
_cell.length_a   1.000
_cell.length_b   1.000
_cell.length_c   1.000
_cell.angle_alpha   90.00
_cell.angle_beta   90.00
_cell.angle_gamma   90.00
#
_symmetry.space_group_name_H-M   'P 1'
#
loop_
_entity.id
_entity.type
_entity.pdbx_description
1 polymer ?
#
loop_
_entity_poly.entity_id
_entity_poly.type
_entity_poly.pdbx_seq_one_letter_code
_entity_poly.pdbx_strand_id
1 'polypeptide(L)'
;STAITGLAGALMGHFAGVFTHESFNIIISITLLLMVVVGGLGTIHGAFFGAVVVAFLPQALALVRDQISALSGGGAVVIPGIENAVFGLILIGFILFEPMGLYGRWVKIRTYFELFPFYRRDMFRRQRSYLKTERMR
;
A
#
# COMPACT_ATOMS: atom_id res chain seq x y z
N SER A 1 -15.81 2.19 2.16
CA SER A 1 -17.14 1.78 2.66
C SER A 1 -17.13 1.85 4.17
N THR A 2 -17.96 2.70 4.77
CA THR A 2 -18.03 2.89 6.24
C THR A 2 -18.60 1.66 6.95
N ALA A 3 -19.50 0.91 6.30
CA ALA A 3 -20.09 -0.31 6.85
C ALA A 3 -19.04 -1.41 7.11
N ILE A 4 -18.09 -1.59 6.17
CA ILE A 4 -17.02 -2.60 6.31
C ILE A 4 -16.07 -2.22 7.45
N THR A 5 -15.72 -0.94 7.56
CA THR A 5 -14.90 -0.43 8.66
C THR A 5 -15.60 -0.57 10.02
N GLY A 6 -16.91 -0.34 10.09
CA GLY A 6 -17.71 -0.55 11.29
C GLY A 6 -17.78 -2.01 11.72
N LEU A 7 -17.98 -2.94 10.77
CA LEU A 7 -17.94 -4.38 11.03
C LEU A 7 -16.56 -4.85 11.50
N ALA A 8 -15.49 -4.36 10.88
CA ALA A 8 -14.12 -4.68 11.29
C ALA A 8 -13.84 -4.22 12.73
N GLY A 9 -14.28 -3.00 13.09
CA GLY A 9 -14.15 -2.48 14.46
C GLY A 9 -14.97 -3.29 15.49
N ALA A 10 -16.18 -3.71 15.13
CA ALA A 10 -17.02 -4.55 16.00
C ALA A 10 -16.38 -5.93 16.25
N LEU A 11 -15.84 -6.57 15.19
CA LEU A 11 -15.09 -7.82 15.30
C LEU A 11 -13.82 -7.66 16.14
N MET A 12 -13.08 -6.57 15.94
CA MET A 12 -11.90 -6.25 16.74
C MET A 12 -12.25 -6.09 18.23
N GLY A 13 -13.37 -5.42 18.54
CA GLY A 13 -13.85 -5.28 19.91
C GLY A 13 -14.25 -6.60 20.56
N HIS A 14 -14.91 -7.48 19.80
CA HIS A 14 -15.22 -8.83 20.26
C HIS A 14 -13.94 -9.64 20.54
N PHE A 15 -12.91 -9.52 19.70
CA PHE A 15 -11.65 -10.25 19.88
C PHE A 15 -10.82 -9.71 21.05
N ALA A 16 -10.81 -8.39 21.26
CA ALA A 16 -10.01 -7.76 22.32
C ALA A 16 -10.53 -8.07 23.73
N GLY A 17 -11.85 -8.26 23.90
CA GLY A 17 -12.49 -8.58 25.20
C GLY A 17 -12.52 -7.40 26.19
N VAL A 18 -11.41 -6.68 26.35
CA VAL A 18 -11.27 -5.46 27.15
C VAL A 18 -10.43 -4.46 26.37
N PHE A 19 -10.97 -3.25 26.16
CA PHE A 19 -10.21 -2.17 25.55
C PHE A 19 -9.28 -1.53 26.58
N THR A 20 -7.98 -1.62 26.35
CA THR A 20 -6.98 -0.87 27.09
C THR A 20 -6.44 0.27 26.22
N HIS A 21 -5.88 1.32 26.84
CA HIS A 21 -5.31 2.46 26.09
C HIS A 21 -4.18 2.04 25.12
N GLU A 22 -3.57 0.87 25.35
CA GLU A 22 -2.53 0.32 24.46
C GLU A 22 -3.11 -0.28 23.18
N SER A 23 -4.37 -0.71 23.17
CA SER A 23 -5.02 -1.30 22.00
C SER A 23 -5.22 -0.29 20.86
N PHE A 24 -5.26 1.00 21.16
CA PHE A 24 -5.39 2.10 20.19
C PHE A 24 -4.19 3.03 20.24
N ASN A 25 -3.01 2.47 20.00
CA ASN A 25 -1.77 3.24 19.97
C ASN A 25 -1.65 4.10 18.69
N ILE A 26 -0.93 5.22 18.78
CA ILE A 26 -0.54 6.08 17.65
C ILE A 26 0.11 5.27 16.51
N ILE A 27 0.88 4.23 16.86
CA ILE A 27 1.53 3.35 15.89
C ILE A 27 0.51 2.72 14.94
N ILE A 28 -0.64 2.23 15.44
CA ILE A 28 -1.68 1.61 14.61
C ILE A 28 -2.27 2.64 13.65
N SER A 29 -2.52 3.87 14.12
CA SER A 29 -2.99 4.97 13.28
C SER A 29 -2.02 5.28 12.13
N ILE A 30 -0.71 5.32 12.42
CA ILE A 30 0.33 5.50 11.40
C ILE A 30 0.34 4.33 10.42
N THR A 31 0.24 3.09 10.90
CA THR A 31 0.18 1.90 10.05
C THR A 31 -1.03 1.92 9.11
N LEU A 32 -2.21 2.31 9.61
CA LEU A 32 -3.42 2.46 8.79
C LEU A 32 -3.26 3.56 7.73
N LEU A 33 -2.64 4.69 8.08
CA LEU A 33 -2.31 5.75 7.12
C LEU A 33 -1.32 5.25 6.06
N LEU A 34 -0.30 4.51 6.47
CA LEU A 34 0.70 3.94 5.55
C LEU A 34 0.07 2.98 4.54
N MET A 35 -0.86 2.12 4.96
CA MET A 35 -1.59 1.23 4.04
C MET A 35 -2.30 2.01 2.92
N VAL A 36 -2.92 3.15 3.26
CA VAL A 36 -3.63 4.01 2.31
C VAL A 36 -2.67 4.79 1.41
N VAL A 37 -1.59 5.33 1.98
CA VAL A 37 -0.59 6.11 1.23
C VAL A 37 0.19 5.21 0.26
N VAL A 38 0.62 4.03 0.71
CA VAL A 38 1.34 3.05 -0.12
C VAL A 38 0.42 2.49 -1.23
N GLY A 39 -0.87 2.32 -0.95
CA GLY A 39 -1.85 1.88 -1.94
C GLY A 39 -2.16 2.92 -3.03
N GLY A 40 -2.02 4.20 -2.73
CA GLY A 40 -2.28 5.32 -3.64
C GLY A 40 -3.57 6.09 -3.30
N LEU A 41 -3.43 7.40 -3.13
CA LEU A 41 -4.54 8.29 -2.79
C LEU A 41 -5.53 8.41 -3.95
N GLY A 42 -6.78 8.01 -3.72
CA GLY A 42 -7.89 8.22 -4.67
C GLY A 42 -8.33 7.00 -5.47
N THR A 43 -7.80 5.80 -5.21
CA THR A 43 -8.22 4.58 -5.93
C THR A 43 -8.50 3.41 -4.98
N ILE A 44 -9.67 2.77 -5.15
CA ILE A 44 -10.14 1.68 -4.26
C ILE A 44 -9.26 0.44 -4.41
N HIS A 45 -8.89 0.08 -5.65
CA HIS A 45 -8.04 -1.08 -5.93
C HIS A 45 -6.61 -0.88 -5.41
N GLY A 46 -6.06 0.32 -5.54
CA GLY A 46 -4.75 0.67 -5.01
C GLY A 46 -4.67 0.50 -3.49
N ALA A 47 -5.68 1.02 -2.76
CA ALA A 47 -5.77 0.86 -1.31
C ALA A 47 -5.82 -0.61 -0.87
N PHE A 48 -6.51 -1.48 -1.62
CA PHE A 48 -6.56 -2.91 -1.32
C PHE A 48 -5.19 -3.59 -1.48
N PHE A 49 -4.49 -3.34 -2.60
CA PHE A 49 -3.14 -3.89 -2.81
C PHE A 49 -2.12 -3.32 -1.81
N GLY A 50 -2.21 -2.03 -1.49
CA GLY A 50 -1.37 -1.39 -0.47
C GLY A 50 -1.56 -2.01 0.91
N ALA A 51 -2.81 -2.25 1.32
CA ALA A 51 -3.12 -2.91 2.58
C ALA A 51 -2.57 -4.34 2.64
N VAL A 52 -2.73 -5.13 1.57
CA VAL A 52 -2.20 -6.51 1.49
C VAL A 52 -0.67 -6.51 1.59
N VAL A 53 0.01 -5.64 0.84
CA VAL A 53 1.48 -5.60 0.85
C VAL A 53 2.00 -5.18 2.22
N VAL A 54 1.48 -4.08 2.80
CA VAL A 54 1.95 -3.59 4.09
C VAL A 54 1.63 -4.57 5.23
N ALA A 55 0.51 -5.29 5.16
CA ALA A 55 0.17 -6.32 6.16
C ALA A 55 1.00 -7.61 6.00
N PHE A 56 1.33 -7.99 4.76
CA PHE A 56 2.06 -9.24 4.48
C PHE A 56 3.58 -9.08 4.64
N LEU A 57 4.12 -7.90 4.38
CA LEU A 57 5.54 -7.60 4.46
C LEU A 57 6.20 -7.97 5.80
N PRO A 58 5.66 -7.60 6.98
CA PRO A 58 6.30 -7.98 8.25
C PRO A 58 6.29 -9.50 8.46
N GLN A 59 5.23 -10.19 8.07
CA GLN A 59 5.12 -11.65 8.13
C GLN A 59 6.16 -12.32 7.21
N ALA A 60 6.32 -11.82 5.99
CA ALA A 60 7.28 -12.32 5.03
C ALA A 60 8.73 -12.10 5.52
N LEU A 61 9.03 -10.94 6.09
CA LEU A 61 10.33 -10.70 6.72
C LEU A 61 10.60 -11.66 7.88
N ALA A 62 9.59 -11.95 8.72
CA ALA A 62 9.71 -12.90 9.82
C ALA A 62 10.02 -14.34 9.33
N LEU A 63 9.43 -14.75 8.20
CA LEU A 63 9.75 -16.06 7.63
C LEU A 63 11.15 -16.09 7.00
N VAL A 64 11.54 -15.03 6.29
CA VAL A 64 12.86 -14.95 5.64
C VAL A 64 13.97 -14.90 6.68
N ARG A 65 13.81 -14.12 7.77
CA ARG A 65 14.81 -14.09 8.85
C ARG A 65 14.93 -15.47 9.52
N ASP A 66 13.82 -16.19 9.72
CA ASP A 66 13.84 -17.47 10.44
C ASP A 66 14.56 -18.52 9.60
N GLN A 67 14.37 -18.48 8.27
CA GLN A 67 15.14 -19.31 7.33
C GLN A 67 16.63 -18.93 7.30
N ILE A 68 16.96 -17.63 7.29
CA ILE A 68 18.34 -17.15 7.32
C ILE A 68 19.02 -17.54 8.64
N SER A 69 18.33 -17.42 9.77
CA SER A 69 18.82 -17.82 11.09
C SER A 69 19.06 -19.34 11.17
N ALA A 70 18.15 -20.14 10.60
CA ALA A 70 18.29 -21.59 10.51
C ALA A 70 19.47 -22.02 9.62
N LEU A 71 19.74 -21.28 8.53
CA LEU A 71 20.84 -21.58 7.60
C LEU A 71 22.20 -21.06 8.09
N SER A 72 22.24 -19.98 8.87
CA SER A 72 23.48 -19.32 9.33
C SER A 72 24.05 -19.87 10.63
N GLY A 73 23.46 -20.93 11.20
CA GLY A 73 24.05 -21.64 12.34
C GLY A 73 24.24 -20.77 13.58
N GLY A 74 23.14 -20.28 14.17
CA GLY A 74 23.13 -19.73 15.53
C GLY A 74 23.85 -18.39 15.75
N GLY A 75 24.39 -17.77 14.70
CA GLY A 75 25.24 -16.57 14.79
C GLY A 75 24.64 -15.27 14.22
N ALA A 76 23.42 -15.30 13.68
CA ALA A 76 22.73 -14.07 13.30
C ALA A 76 22.31 -13.35 14.58
N VAL A 77 23.16 -12.43 15.00
CA VAL A 77 22.98 -11.48 16.10
C VAL A 77 21.50 -11.08 16.21
N VAL A 78 20.80 -11.73 17.15
CA VAL A 78 19.39 -11.47 17.45
C VAL A 78 19.37 -10.20 18.30
N ILE A 79 19.74 -9.07 17.73
CA ILE A 79 19.49 -7.78 18.36
C ILE A 79 17.98 -7.55 18.23
N PRO A 80 17.23 -7.54 19.34
CA PRO A 80 15.82 -7.19 19.31
C PRO A 80 15.70 -5.77 18.72
N GLY A 81 15.08 -5.66 17.54
CA GLY A 81 14.87 -4.38 16.85
C GLY A 81 15.44 -4.29 15.43
N ILE A 82 16.35 -5.19 15.01
CA ILE A 82 16.80 -5.21 13.60
C ILE A 82 15.63 -5.46 12.65
N GLU A 83 14.66 -6.28 13.04
CA GLU A 83 13.47 -6.57 12.24
C GLU A 83 12.65 -5.32 11.93
N ASN A 84 12.37 -4.51 12.95
CA ASN A 84 11.63 -3.26 12.78
C ASN A 84 12.43 -2.23 11.98
N ALA A 85 13.76 -2.21 12.15
CA ALA A 85 14.65 -1.34 11.38
C ALA A 85 14.68 -1.74 9.89
N VAL A 86 14.85 -3.03 9.58
CA VAL A 86 14.86 -3.57 8.21
C VAL A 86 13.47 -3.43 7.58
N PHE A 87 12.41 -3.69 8.33
CA PHE A 87 11.03 -3.43 7.90
C PHE A 87 10.84 -1.96 7.53
N GLY A 88 11.24 -1.04 8.42
CA GLY A 88 11.18 0.40 8.17
C GLY A 88 11.99 0.82 6.95
N LEU A 89 13.19 0.25 6.76
CA LEU A 89 14.09 0.56 5.64
C LEU A 89 13.51 0.08 4.30
N ILE A 90 12.95 -1.14 4.27
CA ILE A 90 12.26 -1.68 3.08
C ILE A 90 11.01 -0.87 2.79
N LEU A 91 10.25 -0.49 3.82
CA LEU A 91 9.04 0.33 3.69
C LEU A 91 9.38 1.73 3.14
N ILE A 92 10.42 2.37 3.66
CA ILE A 92 10.95 3.65 3.12
C ILE A 92 11.40 3.47 1.67
N GLY A 93 12.09 2.37 1.36
CA GLY A 93 12.48 2.04 -0.01
C GLY A 93 11.28 1.91 -0.94
N PHE A 94 10.21 1.25 -0.49
CA PHE A 94 8.97 1.08 -1.24
C PHE A 94 8.25 2.41 -1.47
N ILE A 95 8.20 3.28 -0.45
CA ILE A 95 7.67 4.65 -0.55
C ILE A 95 8.48 5.47 -1.57
N LEU A 96 9.81 5.35 -1.55
CA LEU A 96 10.71 6.15 -2.38
C LEU A 96 10.73 5.69 -3.84
N PHE A 97 10.62 4.38 -4.10
CA PHE A 97 10.58 3.84 -5.46
C PHE A 97 9.24 4.13 -6.17
N GLU A 98 8.15 4.37 -5.44
CA GLU A 98 6.84 4.50 -6.08
C GLU A 98 5.85 5.40 -5.30
N PRO A 99 6.09 6.73 -5.26
CA PRO A 99 5.22 7.68 -4.54
C PRO A 99 3.81 7.86 -5.14
N MET A 100 3.54 7.28 -6.31
CA MET A 100 2.20 7.21 -6.93
C MET A 100 1.41 5.94 -6.53
N GLY A 101 2.00 5.09 -5.67
CA GLY A 101 1.44 3.81 -5.22
C GLY A 101 1.57 2.68 -6.25
N LEU A 102 1.37 1.43 -5.78
CA LEU A 102 1.28 0.21 -6.61
C LEU A 102 0.29 0.33 -7.77
N TYR A 103 -0.72 1.20 -7.63
CA TYR A 103 -1.72 1.46 -8.64
C TYR A 103 -1.15 2.13 -9.91
N GLY A 104 -0.15 3.00 -9.79
CA GLY A 104 0.51 3.63 -10.94
C GLY A 104 1.21 2.60 -11.86
N ARG A 105 1.70 1.50 -11.28
CA ARG A 105 2.33 0.39 -12.00
C ARG A 105 1.29 -0.54 -12.63
N TRP A 106 0.21 -0.86 -11.91
CA TRP A 106 -0.88 -1.69 -12.45
C TRP A 106 -1.63 -1.02 -13.61
N VAL A 107 -1.92 0.28 -13.51
CA VAL A 107 -2.55 1.03 -14.61
C VAL A 107 -1.62 1.10 -15.82
N LYS A 108 -0.31 1.36 -15.65
CA LYS A 108 0.63 1.33 -16.78
C LYS A 108 0.71 -0.03 -17.45
N ILE A 109 0.72 -1.13 -16.68
CA ILE A 109 0.75 -2.50 -17.21
C ILE A 109 -0.54 -2.80 -17.95
N ARG A 110 -1.70 -2.51 -17.37
CA ARG A 110 -3.00 -2.73 -18.02
C ARG A 110 -3.18 -1.89 -19.27
N THR A 111 -2.82 -0.61 -19.22
CA THR A 111 -2.85 0.29 -20.38
C THR A 111 -1.87 -0.15 -21.47
N TYR A 112 -0.71 -0.71 -21.11
CA TYR A 112 0.24 -1.30 -22.06
C TYR A 112 -0.35 -2.53 -22.77
N PHE A 113 -1.05 -3.40 -22.05
CA PHE A 113 -1.72 -4.58 -22.61
C PHE A 113 -2.98 -4.25 -23.42
N GLU A 114 -3.78 -3.25 -23.03
CA GLU A 114 -4.99 -2.83 -23.76
C GLU A 114 -4.67 -2.02 -25.04
N LEU A 115 -3.52 -1.33 -25.10
CA LEU A 115 -3.05 -0.63 -26.31
C LEU A 115 -2.34 -1.55 -27.32
N PHE A 116 -2.20 -2.83 -27.00
CA PHE A 116 -1.70 -3.85 -27.92
C PHE A 116 -2.86 -4.27 -28.84
N PRO A 117 -2.95 -3.89 -30.14
CA PRO A 117 -1.88 -3.68 -31.13
C PRO A 117 -1.87 -2.30 -31.84
N PHE A 118 -2.60 -1.28 -31.38
CA PHE A 118 -2.53 0.08 -31.96
C PHE A 118 -1.96 1.09 -30.96
N TYR A 119 -0.64 1.01 -30.75
CA TYR A 119 0.12 1.99 -29.98
C TYR A 119 0.28 3.30 -30.78
N ARG A 120 -0.76 4.15 -30.79
CA ARG A 120 -0.64 5.53 -31.30
C ARG A 120 -0.16 6.43 -30.16
N ARG A 121 1.07 6.93 -30.29
CA ARG A 121 1.80 7.74 -29.29
C ARG A 121 1.10 9.05 -28.88
N ASP A 122 0.00 9.44 -29.53
CA ASP A 122 -0.60 10.77 -29.41
C ASP A 122 -1.91 10.84 -28.61
N MET A 123 -2.42 9.73 -28.05
CA MET A 123 -3.76 9.71 -27.42
C MET A 123 -3.81 10.37 -26.02
N PHE A 124 -2.65 10.61 -25.40
CA PHE A 124 -2.55 11.24 -24.06
C PHE A 124 -2.42 12.76 -24.09
N ARG A 125 -2.50 13.42 -25.27
CA ARG A 125 -2.65 14.88 -25.30
C ARG A 125 -4.06 15.22 -24.84
N ARG A 126 -4.17 15.64 -23.57
CA ARG A 126 -5.37 16.24 -22.96
C ARG A 126 -5.92 17.32 -23.90
N GLN A 127 -6.89 16.97 -24.74
CA GLN A 127 -7.59 17.94 -25.56
C GLN A 127 -8.34 18.86 -24.60
N ARG A 128 -7.80 20.06 -24.39
CA ARG A 128 -8.58 21.14 -23.82
C ARG A 128 -9.63 21.48 -24.86
N SER A 129 -10.82 20.91 -24.71
CA SER A 129 -12.00 21.31 -25.44
C SER A 129 -12.32 22.75 -25.07
N TYR A 130 -11.74 23.69 -25.81
CA TYR A 130 -12.18 25.07 -25.78
C TYR A 130 -13.59 25.08 -26.39
N LEU A 131 -14.60 25.10 -25.52
CA LEU A 131 -15.96 25.37 -25.91
C LEU A 131 -16.02 26.85 -26.28
N LYS A 132 -15.74 27.16 -27.55
CA LYS A 132 -15.96 28.50 -28.10
C LYS A 132 -17.47 28.66 -28.22
N THR A 133 -18.11 29.14 -27.16
CA THR A 133 -19.49 29.63 -27.21
C THR A 133 -19.52 30.85 -28.13
N GLU A 134 -19.62 30.62 -29.43
CA GLU A 134 -20.20 31.60 -30.33
C GLU A 134 -21.71 31.58 -30.08
N ARG A 135 -22.14 32.33 -29.07
CA ARG A 135 -23.46 32.95 -29.10
C ARG A 135 -23.26 34.40 -29.50
N MET A 136 -23.19 34.60 -30.82
CA MET A 136 -23.45 35.88 -31.45
C MET A 136 -24.89 35.91 -31.95
N ARG A 137 -25.55 37.01 -31.58
CA ARG A 137 -26.83 37.56 -32.03
C ARG A 137 -28.11 36.93 -31.49
#